data_AF-A0A451AGH6-F1
#
_entry.id   AF-A0A451AGH6-F1
#
_cell.length_a   1.000
_cell.length_b   1.000
_cell.length_c   1.000
_cell.angle_alpha   90.00
_cell.angle_beta   90.00
_cell.angle_gamma   90.00
#
_symmetry.space_group_name_H-M   'P 1'
#
loop_
_entity.id
_entity.type
_entity.pdbx_description
1 polymer ?
#
loop_
_entity_poly.entity_id
_entity_poly.type
_entity_poly.pdbx_seq_one_letter_code
_entity_poly.pdbx_strand_id
1 'polypeptide(L)'
;MSESFQSARFGKRLWLTNHAIESMAKRNVTLHEIMRLIEEREYRAKGETHGWIFRHFPERSNNLMRAAVVNKQTITVKTVNLFISRSALQINQVLRALY
;
A
#
# COMPACT_ATOMS: atom_id res chain seq x y z
N MET A 1 -9.98 11.67 -12.74
CA MET A 1 -9.54 10.67 -13.74
C MET A 1 -9.14 9.41 -12.99
N SER A 2 -9.65 8.25 -13.39
CA SER A 2 -9.22 6.97 -12.81
C SER A 2 -7.90 6.58 -13.46
N GLU A 3 -6.79 6.74 -12.74
CA GLU A 3 -5.48 6.30 -13.22
C GLU A 3 -5.46 4.76 -13.30
N SER A 4 -4.92 4.22 -14.41
CA SER A 4 -4.80 2.78 -14.63
C SER A 4 -3.44 2.43 -15.23
N PHE A 5 -2.88 1.28 -14.81
CA PHE A 5 -1.55 0.80 -15.21
C PHE A 5 -1.61 -0.71 -15.49
N GLN A 6 -0.74 -1.24 -16.37
CA GLN A 6 -0.65 -2.67 -16.65
C GLN A 6 0.37 -3.34 -15.72
N SER A 7 -0.08 -4.16 -14.77
CA SER A 7 0.84 -4.88 -13.89
C SER A 7 1.50 -6.05 -14.62
N ALA A 8 2.84 -6.07 -14.63
CA ALA A 8 3.62 -7.15 -15.22
C ALA A 8 3.51 -8.42 -14.37
N ARG A 9 3.64 -8.29 -13.04
CA ARG A 9 3.55 -9.41 -12.10
C ARG A 9 2.22 -10.17 -12.17
N PHE A 10 1.12 -9.45 -12.34
CA PHE A 10 -0.20 -10.06 -12.35
C PHE A 10 -0.78 -10.26 -13.75
N GLY A 11 -0.14 -9.70 -14.79
CA GLY A 11 -0.66 -9.70 -16.16
C GLY A 11 -2.03 -9.01 -16.31
N LYS A 12 -2.38 -8.12 -15.36
CA LYS A 12 -3.71 -7.51 -15.25
C LYS A 12 -3.62 -5.99 -15.18
N ARG A 13 -4.68 -5.31 -15.61
CA ARG A 13 -4.81 -3.87 -15.43
C ARG A 13 -5.11 -3.54 -13.96
N LEU A 14 -4.38 -2.58 -13.43
CA LEU A 14 -4.59 -1.93 -12.16
C LEU A 14 -5.64 -0.82 -12.29
N TRP A 15 -6.60 -0.78 -11.37
CA TRP A 15 -7.59 0.28 -11.25
C TRP A 15 -7.55 0.89 -9.85
N LEU A 16 -7.42 2.21 -9.77
CA LEU A 16 -7.60 2.95 -8.52
C LEU A 16 -9.05 3.44 -8.42
N THR A 17 -9.72 3.13 -7.31
CA THR A 17 -11.04 3.74 -7.03
C THR A 17 -10.85 5.19 -6.58
N ASN A 18 -11.91 6.01 -6.67
CA ASN A 18 -11.89 7.38 -6.13
C ASN A 18 -11.50 7.38 -4.64
N HIS A 19 -12.02 6.43 -3.86
CA HIS A 19 -11.66 6.30 -2.45
C HIS A 19 -10.17 5.99 -2.25
N ALA A 20 -9.56 5.17 -3.13
CA ALA A 20 -8.12 4.93 -3.09
C ALA A 20 -7.34 6.20 -3.40
N ILE A 21 -7.70 6.93 -4.44
CA ILE A 21 -7.07 8.20 -4.84
C ILE A 21 -7.15 9.22 -3.70
N GLU A 22 -8.31 9.39 -3.07
CA GLU A 22 -8.47 10.26 -1.90
C GLU A 22 -7.62 9.79 -0.72
N SER A 23 -7.56 8.49 -0.46
CA SER A 23 -6.75 7.93 0.63
C SER A 23 -5.25 8.13 0.42
N MET A 24 -4.80 8.07 -0.84
CA MET A 24 -3.43 8.34 -1.28
C MET A 24 -3.08 9.81 -1.10
N ALA A 25 -3.93 10.72 -1.60
CA ALA A 25 -3.74 12.16 -1.47
C ALA A 25 -3.62 12.60 0.00
N LYS A 26 -4.52 12.11 0.87
CA LYS A 26 -4.50 12.40 2.32
C LYS A 26 -3.21 11.95 3.03
N ARG A 27 -2.48 10.99 2.46
CA ARG A 27 -1.32 10.35 3.08
C ARG A 27 -0.03 10.63 2.31
N ASN A 28 -0.07 11.52 1.32
CA ASN A 28 1.04 11.82 0.43
C ASN A 28 1.66 10.54 -0.17
N VAL A 29 0.81 9.67 -0.71
CA VAL A 29 1.20 8.44 -1.40
C VAL A 29 1.07 8.66 -2.90
N THR A 30 2.14 8.39 -3.62
CA THR A 30 2.21 8.56 -5.07
C THR A 30 1.76 7.30 -5.83
N LEU A 31 1.36 7.46 -7.09
CA LEU A 31 1.08 6.31 -7.97
C LEU A 31 2.30 5.39 -8.09
N HIS A 32 3.51 5.97 -8.17
CA HIS A 32 4.76 5.21 -8.25
C HIS A 32 4.96 4.29 -7.03
N GLU A 33 4.69 4.77 -5.82
CA GLU A 33 4.75 3.94 -4.61
C GLU A 33 3.74 2.78 -4.66
N ILE A 34 2.53 3.00 -5.20
CA ILE A 34 1.52 1.94 -5.38
C ILE A 34 1.96 0.93 -6.42
N MET A 35 2.52 1.38 -7.56
CA MET A 35 3.05 0.48 -8.57
C MET A 35 4.17 -0.39 -8.00
N ARG A 36 5.13 0.20 -7.28
CA ARG A 36 6.19 -0.56 -6.59
C ARG A 36 5.63 -1.53 -5.55
N LEU A 37 4.64 -1.11 -4.76
CA LEU A 37 3.98 -1.97 -3.79
C LEU A 37 3.40 -3.23 -4.48
N ILE A 38 2.75 -3.05 -5.63
CA ILE A 38 2.04 -4.12 -6.33
C ILE A 38 2.99 -5.04 -7.10
N GLU A 39 4.05 -4.52 -7.70
CA GLU A 39 5.04 -5.35 -8.42
C GLU A 39 5.98 -6.09 -7.47
N GLU A 40 6.45 -5.46 -6.39
CA GLU A 40 7.56 -6.02 -5.60
C GLU A 40 7.12 -6.92 -4.43
N ARG A 41 5.85 -6.91 -3.99
CA ARG A 41 5.49 -7.40 -2.64
C ARG A 41 4.40 -8.45 -2.56
N GLU A 42 4.48 -9.30 -1.56
CA GLU A 42 3.52 -10.39 -1.35
C GLU A 42 2.06 -9.92 -1.28
N TYR A 43 1.22 -10.61 -2.04
CA TYR A 43 -0.23 -10.49 -1.95
C TYR A 43 -0.74 -11.48 -0.90
N ARG A 44 -1.32 -10.96 0.18
CA ARG A 44 -2.01 -11.77 1.18
C ARG A 44 -3.49 -11.83 0.85
N ALA A 45 -3.93 -12.98 0.38
CA ALA A 45 -5.34 -13.24 0.14
C ALA A 45 -6.15 -13.24 1.46
N LYS A 46 -7.36 -12.71 1.39
CA LYS A 46 -8.41 -12.83 2.39
C LYS A 46 -9.67 -13.31 1.66
N GLY A 47 -9.82 -14.62 1.58
CA GLY A 47 -10.82 -15.28 0.75
C GLY A 47 -10.41 -15.34 -0.72
N GLU A 48 -11.38 -15.55 -1.60
CA GLU A 48 -11.11 -15.90 -3.01
C GLU A 48 -10.56 -14.73 -3.84
N THR A 49 -11.02 -13.49 -3.57
CA THR A 49 -10.77 -12.35 -4.47
C THR A 49 -10.28 -11.09 -3.78
N HIS A 50 -10.40 -11.02 -2.45
CA HIS A 50 -9.94 -9.87 -1.68
C HIS A 50 -8.58 -10.17 -1.08
N GLY A 51 -7.78 -9.14 -0.85
CA GLY A 51 -6.52 -9.29 -0.14
C GLY A 51 -5.82 -7.97 0.10
N TRP A 52 -4.60 -8.09 0.57
CA TRP A 52 -3.77 -6.96 0.97
C TRP A 52 -2.39 -7.13 0.37
N ILE A 53 -1.81 -6.02 -0.09
CA ILE A 53 -0.39 -5.96 -0.43
C ILE A 53 0.22 -4.95 0.52
N PHE A 54 1.33 -5.29 1.18
CA PHE A 54 1.98 -4.39 2.13
C PHE A 54 3.49 -4.35 1.97
N ARG A 55 4.09 -3.21 2.30
CA ARG A 55 5.53 -2.95 2.21
C ARG A 55 5.99 -2.05 3.33
N HIS A 56 7.20 -2.30 3.81
CA HIS A 56 7.92 -1.32 4.59
C HIS A 56 8.64 -0.31 3.69
N PHE A 57 8.38 0.97 3.91
CA PHE A 57 9.03 2.13 3.30
C PHE A 57 9.87 2.82 4.39
N PRO A 58 11.16 2.46 4.54
CA PRO A 58 12.00 2.98 5.63
C PRO A 58 12.18 4.51 5.56
N GLU A 59 11.99 5.10 4.39
CA GLU A 59 12.07 6.53 4.13
C GLU A 59 10.88 7.33 4.71
N ARG A 60 9.85 6.65 5.24
CA ARG A 60 8.65 7.30 5.80
C ARG A 60 8.55 7.08 7.31
N SER A 61 8.07 8.09 8.04
CA SER A 61 7.73 7.98 9.47
C SER A 61 6.61 6.95 9.71
N ASN A 62 5.61 6.90 8.83
CA ASN A 62 4.60 5.84 8.77
C ASN A 62 5.06 4.76 7.79
N ASN A 63 6.07 4.01 8.21
CA ASN A 63 6.84 3.15 7.32
C ASN A 63 6.12 1.89 6.81
N LEU A 64 4.90 1.55 7.23
CA LEU A 64 4.19 0.38 6.72
C LEU A 64 3.02 0.82 5.84
N MET A 65 3.16 0.67 4.53
CA MET A 65 2.06 0.89 3.58
C MET A 65 1.31 -0.41 3.33
N ARG A 66 -0.02 -0.33 3.32
CA ARG A 66 -0.92 -1.44 3.00
C ARG A 66 -2.00 -0.98 2.02
N ALA A 67 -2.08 -1.64 0.87
CA ALA A 67 -3.17 -1.47 -0.09
C ALA A 67 -4.17 -2.62 0.06
N ALA A 68 -5.45 -2.29 0.22
CA ALA A 68 -6.52 -3.28 0.12
C ALA A 68 -6.88 -3.43 -1.36
N VAL A 69 -6.80 -4.65 -1.87
CA VAL A 69 -6.99 -4.93 -3.29
C VAL A 69 -8.03 -6.03 -3.53
N VAL A 70 -8.70 -5.95 -4.67
CA VAL A 70 -9.54 -7.01 -5.22
C VAL A 70 -8.86 -7.53 -6.47
N ASN A 71 -8.51 -8.81 -6.49
CA ASN A 71 -7.87 -9.49 -7.60
C ASN A 71 -8.93 -10.36 -8.32
N LYS A 72 -9.50 -9.84 -9.41
CA LYS A 72 -10.44 -10.56 -10.29
C LYS A 72 -9.91 -10.53 -11.73
N GLN A 73 -10.67 -9.99 -12.69
CA GLN A 73 -10.22 -9.73 -14.06
C GLN A 73 -9.20 -8.56 -14.08
N THR A 74 -9.34 -7.63 -13.15
CA THR A 74 -8.42 -6.52 -12.89
C THR A 74 -7.95 -6.56 -11.44
N ILE A 75 -6.91 -5.78 -11.12
CA ILE A 75 -6.50 -5.49 -9.75
C ILE A 75 -7.06 -4.13 -9.36
N THR A 76 -8.07 -4.13 -8.50
CA THR A 76 -8.71 -2.89 -8.03
C THR A 76 -8.21 -2.55 -6.64
N VAL A 77 -7.53 -1.41 -6.49
CA VAL A 77 -7.14 -0.86 -5.19
C VAL A 77 -8.34 -0.11 -4.61
N LYS A 78 -8.82 -0.54 -3.44
CA LYS A 78 -9.97 0.08 -2.77
C LYS A 78 -9.55 1.22 -1.84
N THR A 79 -8.45 1.04 -1.12
CA THR A 79 -7.95 2.01 -0.14
C THR A 79 -6.48 1.76 0.18
N VAL A 80 -5.79 2.80 0.64
CA VAL A 80 -4.38 2.75 1.06
C VAL A 80 -4.27 3.26 2.49
N ASN A 81 -3.66 2.45 3.35
CA ASN A 81 -3.43 2.77 4.75
C ASN A 81 -1.94 2.77 5.07
N LEU A 82 -1.51 3.72 5.88
CA LEU A 82 -0.17 3.80 6.44
C LEU A 82 -0.23 3.49 7.93
N PHE A 83 0.67 2.63 8.39
CA PHE A 83 0.85 2.29 9.79
C PHE A 83 2.30 2.56 10.19
N ILE A 84 2.52 2.88 11.46
CA ILE A 84 3.87 2.83 12.02
C ILE A 84 4.12 1.38 12.41
N SER A 85 5.17 0.77 11.85
CA SER A 85 5.53 -0.61 12.24
C SER A 85 5.99 -0.68 13.69
N ARG A 86 5.75 -1.82 14.35
CA ARG A 86 6.17 -2.03 15.75
C ARG A 86 7.67 -1.86 15.96
N SER A 87 8.48 -2.23 14.97
CA SER A 87 9.93 -2.01 14.97
C SER A 87 10.31 -0.52 15.00
N ALA A 88 9.59 0.34 14.27
CA ALA A 88 9.81 1.79 14.30
C ALA A 88 9.27 2.46 15.58
N LEU A 89 8.22 1.90 16.20
CA LEU A 89 7.69 2.36 17.49
C LEU A 89 8.69 2.12 18.63
N GLN A 90 9.35 0.96 18.67
CA GLN A 90 10.35 0.63 19.69
C GLN A 90 11.55 1.59 19.65
N ILE A 91 12.06 1.91 18.45
CA ILE A 91 13.16 2.86 18.28
C ILE A 91 12.75 4.28 18.75
N ASN A 92 11.56 4.73 18.37
CA ASN A 92 11.06 6.05 18.82
C ASN A 92 10.83 6.12 20.33
N GLN A 93 10.36 5.04 20.97
CA GLN A 93 10.23 5.00 22.43
C GLN A 93 11.59 5.08 23.12
N VAL A 94 12.60 4.36 22.63
CA VAL A 94 13.96 4.42 23.19
C VAL A 94 14.56 5.81 23.01
N LEU A 95 14.43 6.42 21.83
CA LEU A 95 14.93 7.77 21.57
C LEU A 95 14.22 8.83 22.43
N ARG A 96 12.90 8.71 22.65
CA ARG A 96 12.15 9.61 23.54
C ARG A 96 12.42 9.37 25.03
N ALA A 97 13.03 8.25 25.41
CA ALA A 97 13.43 7.98 26.78
C ALA A 97 14.86 8.47 27.08
N LEU A 98 15.61 8.84 26.04
CA LEU A 98 17.00 9.31 26.12
C LEU A 98 17.13 10.85 26.03
N TYR A 99 16.01 11.56 25.88
CA TYR A 99 15.88 13.03 25.89
C TYR A 99 14.68 13.43 26.75
#